data_AF-A0A6J5GHL3-F1
#
_entry.id   AF-A0A6J5GHL3-F1
#
_cell.length_a   1.000
_cell.length_b   1.000
_cell.length_c   1.000
_cell.angle_alpha   90.00
_cell.angle_beta   90.00
_cell.angle_gamma   90.00
#
_symmetry.space_group_name_H-M   'P 1'
#
loop_
_entity.id
_entity.type
_entity.pdbx_description
1 polymer ?
#
loop_
_entity_poly.entity_id
_entity_poly.type
_entity_poly.pdbx_seq_one_letter_code
_entity_poly.pdbx_strand_id
1 'polypeptide(L)'
;MTWHADAMNSPMPTYEARALHAKALELACDDDRVARCLLEMIGETNRTTLESLQESVAAASWDAVAGAAHRIAGSARLLDCNELIALLAAIEAAARERQQPVVGTLVPLLVDALAKLKLSIDAAVATCVSH
;
A
#
# COMPACT_ATOMS: atom_id res chain seq x y z
N MET A 1 -16.66 13.51 14.64
CA MET A 1 -16.33 13.27 13.22
C MET A 1 -17.03 11.98 12.83
N THR A 2 -18.13 12.10 12.10
CA THR A 2 -18.99 10.98 11.69
C THR A 2 -18.38 10.29 10.47
N TRP A 3 -17.88 9.07 10.67
CA TRP A 3 -17.46 8.18 9.59
C TRP A 3 -18.71 7.72 8.84
N HIS A 4 -18.87 8.16 7.59
CA HIS A 4 -19.93 7.67 6.70
C HIS A 4 -19.57 6.25 6.25
N ALA A 5 -20.47 5.30 6.51
CA ALA A 5 -20.37 3.92 6.06
C ALA A 5 -20.39 3.74 4.52
N ASP A 6 -20.57 4.82 3.76
CA ASP A 6 -20.59 4.83 2.29
C ASP A 6 -19.22 4.56 1.64
N ALA A 7 -18.11 4.69 2.36
CA ALA A 7 -16.77 4.49 1.78
C ALA A 7 -16.41 3.02 1.49
N MET A 8 -17.16 2.05 2.03
CA MET A 8 -16.86 0.62 1.85
C MET A 8 -17.42 0.02 0.54
N ASN A 9 -18.07 0.83 -0.31
CA ASN A 9 -18.49 0.41 -1.65
C ASN A 9 -17.64 1.03 -2.77
N SER A 10 -16.48 1.63 -2.45
CA SER A 10 -15.52 2.01 -3.48
C SER A 10 -15.00 0.76 -4.18
N PRO A 11 -14.98 0.73 -5.53
CA PRO A 11 -14.29 -0.32 -6.24
C PRO A 11 -12.85 -0.36 -5.74
N MET A 12 -12.35 -1.56 -5.43
CA MET A 12 -10.97 -1.78 -5.01
C MET A 12 -9.99 -0.97 -5.86
N PRO A 13 -8.92 -0.40 -5.27
CA PRO A 13 -8.02 0.50 -5.97
C PRO A 13 -7.45 -0.15 -7.23
N THR A 14 -7.51 0.59 -8.32
CA THR A 14 -6.90 0.22 -9.60
C THR A 14 -5.64 1.07 -9.76
N TYR A 15 -4.49 0.41 -9.90
CA TYR A 15 -3.21 1.09 -10.07
C TYR A 15 -2.77 0.97 -11.52
N GLU A 16 -2.66 2.09 -12.20
CA GLU A 16 -2.22 2.12 -13.59
C GLU A 16 -0.70 2.02 -13.66
N ALA A 17 -0.17 0.93 -14.23
CA ALA A 17 1.27 0.67 -14.35
C ALA A 17 2.03 1.85 -14.96
N ARG A 18 1.45 2.49 -16.00
CA ARG A 18 2.03 3.68 -16.63
C ARG A 18 2.12 4.88 -15.68
N ALA A 19 1.12 5.08 -14.82
CA ALA A 19 1.12 6.17 -13.85
C ALA A 19 2.16 5.92 -12.75
N LEU A 20 2.27 4.68 -12.27
CA LEU A 20 3.31 4.27 -11.32
C LEU A 20 4.71 4.48 -11.89
N HIS A 21 4.93 4.09 -13.14
CA HIS A 21 6.21 4.30 -13.83
C HIS A 21 6.55 5.78 -13.96
N ALA A 22 5.59 6.60 -14.42
CA ALA A 22 5.79 8.05 -14.55
C ALA A 22 6.15 8.71 -13.22
N LYS A 23 5.51 8.29 -12.11
CA LYS A 23 5.83 8.78 -10.77
C LYS A 23 7.21 8.34 -10.30
N ALA A 24 7.59 7.10 -10.58
CA ALA A 24 8.92 6.61 -10.26
C ALA A 24 10.02 7.35 -11.06
N LEU A 25 9.78 7.65 -12.34
CA LEU A 25 10.68 8.48 -13.16
C LEU A 25 10.83 9.90 -12.59
N GLU A 26 9.73 10.52 -12.19
CA GLU A 26 9.74 11.85 -11.55
C GLU A 26 10.63 11.84 -10.30
N LEU A 27 10.51 10.83 -9.44
CA LEU A 27 11.34 10.65 -8.24
C LEU A 27 12.80 10.29 -8.56
N ALA A 28 13.04 9.68 -9.71
CA ALA A 28 14.34 9.21 -10.18
C ALA A 28 15.07 10.23 -11.06
N CYS A 29 14.55 11.45 -11.23
CA CYS A 29 15.10 12.46 -12.15
C CYS A 29 15.27 11.91 -13.58
N ASP A 30 14.24 11.23 -14.09
CA ASP A 30 14.19 10.60 -15.42
C ASP A 30 15.21 9.47 -15.67
N ASP A 31 15.83 8.92 -14.62
CA ASP A 31 16.65 7.71 -14.73
C ASP A 31 15.79 6.44 -14.60
N ASP A 32 15.53 5.77 -15.73
CA ASP A 32 14.76 4.51 -15.79
C ASP A 32 15.32 3.40 -14.89
N ARG A 33 16.65 3.31 -14.73
CA ARG A 33 17.25 2.26 -13.88
C ARG A 33 16.94 2.53 -12.42
N VAL A 34 17.05 3.78 -11.99
CA VAL A 34 16.72 4.21 -10.63
C VAL A 34 15.21 4.08 -10.39
N ALA A 35 14.36 4.47 -11.35
CA ALA A 35 12.91 4.33 -11.27
C ALA A 35 12.49 2.86 -11.10
N ARG A 36 13.08 1.95 -11.87
CA ARG A 36 12.86 0.51 -11.72
C ARG A 36 13.27 0.01 -10.34
N CYS A 37 14.48 0.32 -9.89
CA CYS A 37 14.96 -0.11 -8.58
C CYS A 37 14.09 0.43 -7.44
N LEU A 38 13.58 1.66 -7.57
CA LEU A 38 12.64 2.26 -6.63
C LEU A 38 11.32 1.47 -6.56
N LEU A 39 10.72 1.15 -7.71
CA LEU A 39 9.48 0.37 -7.78
C LEU A 39 9.64 -1.03 -7.18
N GLU A 40 10.73 -1.73 -7.51
CA GLU A 40 11.07 -3.05 -6.95
C GLU A 40 11.23 -2.98 -5.42
N MET A 41 11.96 -1.97 -4.93
CA MET A 41 12.17 -1.75 -3.49
C MET A 41 10.87 -1.45 -2.75
N ILE A 42 9.98 -0.65 -3.34
CA ILE A 42 8.65 -0.37 -2.77
C ILE A 42 7.81 -1.64 -2.70
N GLY A 43 7.78 -2.42 -3.78
CA GLY A 43 7.04 -3.68 -3.85
C GLY A 43 7.49 -4.66 -2.75
N GLU A 44 8.81 -4.81 -2.59
CA GLU A 44 9.40 -5.70 -1.59
C GLU A 44 9.21 -5.20 -0.14
N THR A 45 9.34 -3.89 0.07
CA THR A 45 9.09 -3.27 1.39
C THR A 45 7.64 -3.45 1.82
N ASN A 46 6.70 -3.28 0.90
CA ASN A 46 5.29 -3.46 1.21
C ASN A 46 4.95 -4.92 1.50
N ARG A 47 5.52 -5.87 0.74
CA ARG A 47 5.33 -7.32 0.96
C ARG A 47 5.80 -7.74 2.35
N THR A 48 7.05 -7.45 2.69
CA THR A 48 7.65 -7.80 3.99
C THR A 48 6.93 -7.10 5.15
N THR A 49 6.51 -5.85 4.98
CA THR A 49 5.76 -5.11 6.01
C THR A 49 4.34 -5.65 6.19
N LEU A 50 3.69 -6.12 5.12
CA LEU A 50 2.38 -6.77 5.21
C LEU A 50 2.44 -8.10 5.97
N GLU A 51 3.47 -8.90 5.73
CA GLU A 51 3.72 -10.15 6.48
C GLU A 51 3.84 -9.84 7.98
N SER A 52 4.68 -8.88 8.37
CA SER A 52 4.81 -8.44 9.76
C SER A 52 3.52 -7.86 10.33
N LEU A 53 2.71 -7.17 9.52
CA LEU A 53 1.40 -6.65 9.93
C LEU A 53 0.45 -7.80 10.27
N GLN A 54 0.35 -8.82 9.41
CA GLN A 54 -0.51 -9.98 9.63
C GLN A 54 -0.10 -10.78 10.87
N GLU A 55 1.20 -10.97 11.08
CA GLU A 55 1.74 -11.58 12.30
C GLU A 55 1.37 -10.75 13.55
N SER A 56 1.49 -9.43 13.46
CA SER A 56 1.12 -8.52 14.57
C SER A 56 -0.37 -8.54 14.87
N VAL A 57 -1.23 -8.69 13.86
CA VAL A 57 -2.68 -8.88 14.05
C VAL A 57 -2.95 -10.20 14.78
N ALA A 58 -2.30 -11.29 14.36
CA ALA A 58 -2.45 -12.60 15.02
C ALA A 58 -1.96 -12.58 16.49
N ALA A 59 -0.91 -11.80 16.77
CA ALA A 59 -0.37 -11.60 18.12
C ALA A 59 -1.12 -10.52 18.94
N ALA A 60 -2.15 -9.88 18.39
CA ALA A 60 -2.85 -8.73 18.98
C ALA A 60 -1.91 -7.58 19.40
N SER A 61 -0.78 -7.41 18.70
CA SER A 61 0.20 -6.36 18.93
C SER A 61 -0.21 -5.07 18.21
N TRP A 62 -1.20 -4.37 18.76
CA TRP A 62 -1.87 -3.27 18.06
C TRP A 62 -0.96 -2.08 17.71
N ASP A 63 0.02 -1.76 18.56
CA ASP A 63 1.00 -0.71 18.25
C ASP A 63 1.89 -1.10 17.06
N ALA A 64 2.23 -2.39 16.94
CA ALA A 64 2.98 -2.91 15.80
C ALA A 64 2.12 -2.91 14.52
N VAL A 65 0.83 -3.24 14.61
CA VAL A 65 -0.12 -3.11 13.48
C VAL A 65 -0.19 -1.66 13.00
N ALA A 66 -0.33 -0.70 13.91
CA ALA A 66 -0.38 0.72 13.56
C ALA A 66 0.94 1.19 12.91
N GLY A 67 2.08 0.79 13.47
CA GLY A 67 3.40 1.11 12.91
C GLY A 67 3.62 0.51 11.51
N ALA A 68 3.20 -0.74 11.28
CA ALA A 68 3.29 -1.38 9.98
C ALA A 68 2.38 -0.69 8.94
N ALA A 69 1.14 -0.38 9.30
CA ALA A 69 0.22 0.36 8.42
C ALA A 69 0.79 1.75 8.05
N HIS A 70 1.36 2.46 9.01
CA HIS A 70 2.00 3.76 8.79
C HIS A 70 3.17 3.67 7.81
N ARG A 71 4.02 2.63 7.93
CA ARG A 71 5.17 2.41 7.04
C ARG A 71 4.73 2.14 5.60
N ILE A 72 3.74 1.29 5.40
CA ILE A 72 3.17 1.04 4.06
C ILE A 72 2.57 2.33 3.49
N ALA A 73 1.93 3.16 4.34
CA ALA A 73 1.36 4.43 3.89
C ALA A 73 2.44 5.41 3.42
N GLY A 74 3.63 5.37 4.04
CA GLY A 74 4.80 6.10 3.58
C GLY A 74 5.19 5.73 2.14
N SER A 75 5.31 4.44 1.85
CA SER A 75 5.61 3.96 0.50
C SER A 75 4.50 4.27 -0.51
N ALA A 76 3.23 4.17 -0.10
CA ALA A 76 2.08 4.49 -0.95
C ALA A 76 2.02 5.98 -1.35
N ARG A 77 2.48 6.88 -0.48
CA ARG A 77 2.62 8.32 -0.79
C ARG A 77 3.65 8.63 -1.85
N LEU A 78 4.73 7.84 -1.94
CA LEU A 78 5.72 8.01 -3.00
C LEU A 78 5.11 7.77 -4.39
N LEU A 79 4.08 6.93 -4.48
CA LEU A 79 3.42 6.56 -5.74
C LEU A 79 2.05 7.23 -5.93
N ASP A 80 1.69 8.22 -5.09
CA ASP A 80 0.39 8.90 -5.12
C ASP A 80 -0.84 7.94 -5.04
N CYS A 81 -0.70 6.81 -4.34
CA CYS A 81 -1.75 5.80 -4.18
C CYS A 81 -2.79 6.22 -3.11
N ASN A 82 -3.57 7.28 -3.38
CA ASN A 82 -4.46 7.94 -2.41
C ASN A 82 -5.48 7.03 -1.72
N GLU A 83 -6.11 6.11 -2.46
CA GLU A 83 -7.09 5.18 -1.89
C GLU A 83 -6.44 4.18 -0.92
N LEU A 84 -5.25 3.69 -1.26
CA LEU A 84 -4.46 2.83 -0.38
C LEU A 84 -4.01 3.58 0.88
N ILE A 85 -3.62 4.85 0.74
CA ILE A 85 -3.25 5.72 1.87
C ILE A 85 -4.45 5.88 2.82
N ALA A 86 -5.65 6.07 2.30
CA ALA A 86 -6.87 6.18 3.10
C ALA A 86 -7.19 4.88 3.86
N LEU A 87 -7.08 3.73 3.19
CA LEU A 87 -7.27 2.42 3.82
C LEU A 87 -6.25 2.18 4.95
N LEU A 88 -4.98 2.48 4.70
CA LEU A 88 -3.92 2.33 5.70
C LEU A 88 -4.09 3.26 6.90
N ALA A 89 -4.52 4.50 6.67
CA ALA A 89 -4.85 5.43 7.74
C ALA A 89 -6.02 4.93 8.60
N ALA A 90 -7.04 4.31 7.99
CA ALA A 90 -8.14 3.69 8.72
C ALA A 90 -7.68 2.49 9.57
N ILE A 91 -6.78 1.64 9.03
CA ILE A 91 -6.18 0.54 9.79
C ILE A 91 -5.32 1.07 10.95
N GLU A 92 -4.50 2.10 10.70
CA GLU A 92 -3.66 2.73 11.72
C GLU A 92 -4.51 3.27 12.87
N ALA A 93 -5.60 4.00 12.55
CA ALA A 93 -6.52 4.53 13.56
C ALA A 93 -7.24 3.41 14.33
N ALA A 94 -7.79 2.42 13.62
CA ALA A 94 -8.48 1.29 14.24
C ALA A 94 -7.55 0.48 15.16
N ALA A 95 -6.28 0.28 14.77
CA ALA A 95 -5.28 -0.39 15.59
C ALA A 95 -4.94 0.42 16.85
N ARG A 96 -4.71 1.73 16.73
CA ARG A 96 -4.46 2.61 17.89
C ARG A 96 -5.62 2.61 18.89
N GLU A 97 -6.84 2.57 18.39
CA GLU A 97 -8.06 2.48 19.20
C GLU A 97 -8.41 1.04 19.62
N ARG A 98 -7.58 0.05 19.23
CA ARG A 98 -7.75 -1.39 19.52
C ARG A 98 -9.10 -1.95 19.07
N GLN A 99 -9.63 -1.41 17.97
CA GLN A 99 -10.87 -1.85 17.35
C GLN A 99 -10.66 -3.13 16.52
N GLN A 100 -10.43 -4.25 17.20
CA GLN A 100 -10.16 -5.54 16.57
C GLN A 100 -11.15 -5.94 15.45
N PRO A 101 -12.49 -5.77 15.61
CA PRO A 101 -13.43 -6.10 14.54
C PRO A 101 -13.21 -5.29 13.25
N VAL A 102 -12.84 -4.01 13.40
CA VAL A 102 -12.57 -3.11 12.27
C VAL A 102 -11.26 -3.50 11.60
N VAL A 103 -10.19 -3.73 12.37
CA VAL A 103 -8.92 -4.24 11.82
C VAL A 103 -9.14 -5.56 11.07
N GLY A 104 -9.91 -6.49 11.64
CA GLY A 104 -10.24 -7.78 11.00
C GLY A 104 -11.00 -7.65 9.69
N THR A 105 -11.75 -6.56 9.49
CA THR A 105 -12.48 -6.26 8.25
C THR A 105 -11.58 -5.58 7.21
N LEU A 106 -10.71 -4.66 7.65
CA LEU A 106 -9.89 -3.85 6.75
C LEU A 106 -8.62 -4.56 6.26
N VAL A 107 -8.03 -5.45 7.06
CA VAL A 107 -6.79 -6.14 6.69
C VAL A 107 -6.93 -7.01 5.43
N PRO A 108 -8.01 -7.79 5.23
CA PRO A 108 -8.23 -8.48 3.97
C PRO A 108 -8.25 -7.55 2.76
N LEU A 109 -8.89 -6.37 2.88
CA LEU A 109 -8.90 -5.36 1.81
C LEU A 109 -7.50 -4.82 1.52
N LEU A 110 -6.67 -4.67 2.56
CA LEU A 110 -5.27 -4.26 2.39
C LEU A 110 -4.47 -5.31 1.63
N VAL A 111 -4.67 -6.60 1.94
CA VAL A 111 -4.00 -7.70 1.23
C VAL A 111 -4.32 -7.66 -0.26
N ASP A 112 -5.60 -7.53 -0.61
CA ASP A 112 -6.03 -7.44 -2.02
C ASP A 112 -5.48 -6.20 -2.71
N ALA A 113 -5.51 -5.04 -2.03
CA ALA A 113 -4.98 -3.80 -2.54
C ALA A 113 -3.46 -3.87 -2.80
N LEU A 114 -2.69 -4.51 -1.91
CA LEU A 114 -1.24 -4.66 -2.09
C LEU A 114 -0.88 -5.70 -3.15
N ALA A 115 -1.67 -6.77 -3.28
CA ALA A 115 -1.51 -7.75 -4.36
C ALA A 115 -1.70 -7.08 -5.74
N LYS A 116 -2.73 -6.24 -5.88
CA LYS A 116 -2.95 -5.44 -7.10
C LYS A 116 -1.82 -4.44 -7.36
N LEU A 117 -1.37 -3.73 -6.33
CA LEU A 117 -0.25 -2.81 -6.47
C LEU A 117 1.02 -3.52 -6.95
N LYS A 118 1.30 -4.72 -6.42
CA LYS A 118 2.44 -5.55 -6.84
C LYS A 118 2.35 -5.93 -8.32
N LEU A 119 1.19 -6.36 -8.79
CA LEU A 119 0.98 -6.68 -10.22
C LEU A 119 1.22 -5.46 -11.12
N SER A 120 0.72 -4.29 -10.72
CA SER A 120 0.92 -3.06 -11.47
C SER A 120 2.37 -2.57 -11.44
N ILE A 121 3.10 -2.77 -10.33
CA ILE A 121 4.54 -2.53 -10.23
C ILE A 121 5.30 -3.46 -11.18
N ASP A 122 4.99 -4.76 -11.18
CA ASP A 122 5.64 -5.74 -12.07
C ASP A 122 5.42 -5.38 -13.55
N ALA A 123 4.19 -4.95 -13.89
CA ALA A 123 3.88 -4.46 -15.23
C ALA A 123 4.64 -3.18 -15.58
N ALA A 124 4.76 -2.23 -14.65
CA ALA A 124 5.50 -0.98 -14.85
C ALA A 124 6.99 -1.23 -15.10
N VAL A 125 7.58 -2.16 -14.36
CA VAL A 125 8.98 -2.57 -14.52
C VAL A 125 9.20 -3.31 -15.85
N ALA A 126 8.27 -4.17 -16.25
CA ALA A 126 8.38 -4.92 -17.51
C ALA A 126 8.32 -4.01 -18.75
N THR A 127 7.55 -2.90 -18.69
CA THR A 127 7.45 -1.95 -19.81
C THR A 127 8.76 -1.22 -20.14
N CYS A 128 9.73 -1.17 -19.21
CA CYS A 128 11.05 -0.54 -19.44
C CYS A 128 12.00 -1.34 -20.34
N VAL A 129 11.67 -2.60 -20.69
CA VAL A 129 12.57 -3.50 -21.46
C VAL A 129 12.40 -3.32 -22.97
N SER A 130 11.45 -2.50 -23.42
CA SER A 130 11.17 -2.26 -24.85
C SER A 130 11.72 -0.91 -25.32
N HIS A 131 13.04 -0.72 -25.32
CA HIS A 131 13.69 0.34 -26.09
C HIS A 131 15.16 0.03 -26.38
#